data_AF-A0A5P1E3T3-F1
#
_entry.id   AF-A0A5P1E3T3-F1
#
_cell.length_a   1.000
_cell.length_b   1.000
_cell.length_c   1.000
_cell.angle_alpha   90.00
_cell.angle_beta   90.00
_cell.angle_gamma   90.00
#
_symmetry.space_group_name_H-M   'P 1'
#
loop_
_entity.id
_entity.type
_entity.pdbx_description
1 polymer ?
#
loop_
_entity_poly.entity_id
_entity_poly.type
_entity_poly.pdbx_seq_one_letter_code
_entity_poly.pdbx_strand_id
1 'polypeptide(L)'
;MTQWYEPLRNITIDILAAQRALSFEMAWFLDALLQGDYPIEMRRVLGSRLPTFTDEEKTKLRKGVDFIGVNHYTSLYVKDCMFSPCELDKFSGNALVFATSQRNGVLIGASTGMPTMFVVPHGMEKDISCKDTTTHLCKHATKQ
;
A
#
# COMPACT_ATOMS: atom_id res chain seq x y z
N MET A 1 -7.51 7.88 -2.87
CA MET A 1 -7.39 8.21 -1.43
C MET A 1 -6.36 7.26 -0.90
N THR A 2 -5.24 7.76 -0.37
CA THR A 2 -4.16 6.90 0.10
C THR A 2 -4.46 6.45 1.52
N GLN A 3 -4.20 5.18 1.81
CA GLN A 3 -4.30 4.58 3.13
C GLN A 3 -2.97 3.95 3.48
N TRP A 4 -2.60 4.04 4.76
CA TRP A 4 -1.49 3.25 5.28
C TRP A 4 -2.01 1.88 5.74
N TYR A 5 -1.20 0.84 5.53
CA TYR A 5 -1.54 -0.52 5.94
C TYR A 5 -0.56 -1.07 6.97
N GLU A 6 -1.09 -1.50 8.11
CA GLU A 6 -0.38 -2.24 9.14
C GLU A 6 -0.66 -3.74 8.98
N PRO A 7 0.30 -4.62 9.28
CA PRO A 7 0.02 -6.05 9.31
C PRO A 7 -0.97 -6.36 10.44
N LEU A 8 -2.00 -7.15 10.14
CA LEU A 8 -3.00 -7.57 11.12
C LEU A 8 -2.32 -8.37 12.24
N ARG A 9 -1.47 -9.33 11.87
CA ARG A 9 -0.66 -10.13 12.80
C ARG A 9 0.83 -9.91 12.53
N ASN A 10 1.64 -9.99 13.57
CA ASN A 10 3.10 -9.93 13.45
C ASN A 10 3.67 -11.27 12.96
N ILE A 11 3.31 -11.65 11.74
CA ILE A 11 3.78 -12.86 11.05
C ILE A 11 4.19 -12.50 9.63
N THR A 12 5.10 -13.27 9.06
CA THR A 12 5.71 -12.98 7.76
C THR A 12 4.67 -12.74 6.66
N ILE A 13 3.61 -13.56 6.58
CA ILE A 13 2.61 -13.45 5.51
C ILE A 13 1.81 -12.14 5.58
N ASP A 14 1.44 -11.67 6.78
CA ASP A 14 0.68 -10.43 6.95
C ASP A 14 1.58 -9.19 6.79
N ILE A 15 2.87 -9.29 7.15
CA ILE A 15 3.87 -8.24 6.87
C ILE A 15 4.05 -8.07 5.36
N LEU A 16 4.19 -9.18 4.62
CA LEU A 16 4.28 -9.15 3.16
C LEU A 16 2.96 -8.69 2.53
N ALA A 17 1.81 -9.02 3.13
CA ALA A 17 0.52 -8.50 2.70
C ALA A 17 0.41 -6.98 2.86
N ALA A 18 0.91 -6.41 3.96
CA ALA A 18 0.98 -4.96 4.15
C ALA A 18 1.83 -4.27 3.08
N GLN A 19 3.01 -4.82 2.78
CA GLN A 19 3.85 -4.31 1.70
C GLN A 19 3.16 -4.37 0.34
N ARG A 20 2.53 -5.51 0.04
CA ARG A 20 1.78 -5.70 -1.20
C ARG A 20 0.59 -4.77 -1.31
N ALA A 21 -0.16 -4.55 -0.24
CA ALA A 21 -1.27 -3.60 -0.20
C ALA A 21 -0.79 -2.18 -0.52
N LEU A 22 0.32 -1.73 0.08
CA LEU A 22 0.94 -0.43 -0.22
C LEU A 22 1.40 -0.32 -1.69
N SER A 23 1.85 -1.43 -2.30
CA SER A 23 2.18 -1.46 -3.73
C SER A 23 0.97 -1.19 -4.64
N PHE A 24 -0.23 -1.60 -4.22
CA PHE A 24 -1.49 -1.37 -4.93
C PHE A 24 -2.18 -0.04 -4.55
N GLU A 25 -1.56 0.77 -3.71
CA GLU A 25 -2.00 2.12 -3.38
C GLU A 25 -1.08 3.17 -4.04
N MET A 26 -0.21 3.79 -3.24
CA MET A 26 0.60 4.93 -3.66
C MET A 26 1.69 4.51 -4.65
N ALA A 27 2.34 3.36 -4.43
CA ALA A 27 3.46 2.95 -5.25
C ALA A 27 3.04 2.58 -6.68
N TRP A 28 1.79 2.16 -6.93
CA TRP A 28 1.29 1.90 -8.28
C TRP A 28 1.58 3.11 -9.19
N PHE A 29 1.20 4.31 -8.76
CA PHE A 29 1.40 5.52 -9.54
C PHE A 29 2.81 6.09 -9.39
N LEU A 30 3.35 6.12 -8.17
CA LEU A 30 4.65 6.75 -7.93
C LEU A 30 5.81 5.98 -8.57
N ASP A 31 5.82 4.65 -8.56
CA ASP A 31 6.90 3.87 -9.20
C ASP A 31 6.84 4.05 -10.72
N ALA A 32 5.63 4.05 -11.30
CA ALA A 32 5.47 4.29 -12.72
C ALA A 32 6.01 5.67 -13.12
N LEU A 33 5.74 6.72 -12.34
CA LEU A 33 6.21 8.08 -12.60
C LEU A 33 7.71 8.25 -12.34
N LEU A 34 8.21 7.77 -11.21
CA LEU A 34 9.58 8.05 -10.76
C LEU A 34 10.60 7.06 -11.34
N GLN A 35 10.19 5.82 -11.59
CA GLN A 35 11.09 4.73 -12.01
C GLN A 35 10.82 4.28 -13.45
N GLY A 36 9.62 4.56 -13.96
CA GLY A 36 9.21 4.16 -15.31
C GLY A 36 8.70 2.72 -15.39
N ASP A 37 8.32 2.11 -14.27
CA ASP A 37 7.65 0.81 -14.25
C ASP A 37 6.77 0.65 -13.00
N TYR A 38 5.83 -0.28 -13.06
CA TYR A 38 4.98 -0.61 -11.91
C TYR A 38 5.76 -1.36 -10.81
N PRO A 39 5.28 -1.34 -9.55
CA PRO A 39 5.89 -2.10 -8.46
C PRO A 39 6.01 -3.60 -8.77
N ILE A 40 7.11 -4.22 -8.31
CA ILE A 40 7.37 -5.65 -8.55
C ILE A 40 6.26 -6.55 -7.98
N GLU A 41 5.66 -6.17 -6.85
CA GLU A 41 4.55 -6.91 -6.25
C GLU A 41 3.31 -6.90 -7.15
N MET A 42 3.01 -5.79 -7.81
CA MET A 42 1.91 -5.74 -8.78
C MET A 42 2.19 -6.63 -9.99
N ARG A 43 3.43 -6.62 -10.50
CA ARG A 43 3.86 -7.52 -11.59
C ARG A 43 3.68 -8.99 -11.21
N ARG A 44 4.05 -9.38 -9.98
CA ARG A 44 3.90 -10.74 -9.45
C ARG A 44 2.45 -11.19 -9.36
N VAL A 45 1.55 -10.32 -8.91
CA VAL A 45 0.13 -10.67 -8.66
C VAL A 45 -0.72 -10.59 -9.94
N LEU A 46 -0.49 -9.58 -10.76
CA LEU A 46 -1.33 -9.32 -11.95
C LEU A 46 -0.79 -10.00 -13.21
N GLY A 47 0.52 -10.25 -13.28
CA GLY A 47 1.16 -10.87 -14.44
C GLY A 47 0.82 -10.14 -15.74
N SER A 48 0.33 -10.88 -16.73
CA SER A 48 -0.04 -10.36 -18.05
C SER A 48 -1.24 -9.40 -18.05
N ARG A 49 -2.02 -9.33 -16.96
CA ARG A 49 -3.10 -8.34 -16.82
C ARG A 49 -2.57 -6.92 -16.59
N LEU A 50 -1.30 -6.79 -16.18
CA LEU A 50 -0.67 -5.49 -15.96
C LEU A 50 0.10 -5.08 -17.24
N PRO A 51 -0.27 -3.98 -17.90
CA PRO A 51 0.42 -3.51 -19.10
C PRO A 51 1.91 -3.24 -18.87
N THR A 52 2.70 -3.30 -19.95
CA THR A 52 4.12 -2.94 -19.91
C THR A 52 4.32 -1.63 -20.66
N PHE A 53 5.05 -0.70 -20.06
CA PHE A 53 5.42 0.54 -20.74
C PHE A 53 6.45 0.27 -21.84
N THR A 54 6.21 0.84 -23.00
CA THR A 54 7.18 0.98 -24.08
C THR A 54 8.32 1.92 -23.68
N ASP A 55 9.46 1.85 -24.37
CA ASP A 55 10.60 2.73 -24.07
C ASP A 55 10.26 4.22 -24.28
N GLU A 56 9.35 4.53 -25.23
CA GLU A 56 8.84 5.88 -25.43
C GLU A 56 7.99 6.36 -24.24
N GLU A 57 7.09 5.52 -23.73
CA GLU A 57 6.28 5.82 -22.54
C GLU A 57 7.14 6.00 -21.30
N LYS A 58 8.15 5.14 -21.09
CA LYS A 58 9.12 5.28 -20.00
C LYS A 58 9.84 6.62 -20.05
N THR A 59 10.23 7.05 -21.24
CA THR A 59 10.89 8.35 -21.45
C THR A 59 9.95 9.51 -21.12
N LYS A 60 8.65 9.40 -21.46
CA LYS A 60 7.64 10.40 -21.11
C LYS A 60 7.37 10.45 -19.61
N LEU A 61 7.30 9.30 -18.94
CA LEU A 61 7.05 9.19 -17.49
C LEU A 61 8.20 9.78 -16.67
N ARG A 62 9.44 9.60 -17.11
CA ARG A 62 10.63 10.16 -16.46
C ARG A 62 10.77 11.69 -16.61
N LYS A 63 9.85 12.36 -17.32
CA LYS A 63 9.80 13.82 -17.28
C LYS A 63 9.42 14.21 -15.84
N GLY A 64 10.35 14.88 -15.17
CA GLY A 64 10.35 15.07 -13.72
C GLY A 64 9.03 15.59 -13.14
N VAL A 65 8.78 15.19 -11.89
CA VAL A 65 7.63 15.62 -11.10
C VAL A 65 8.06 16.80 -10.23
N ASP A 66 7.37 17.94 -10.35
CA ASP A 66 7.69 19.14 -9.56
C ASP A 66 7.22 19.03 -8.10
N PHE A 67 6.09 18.35 -7.86
CA PHE A 67 5.56 18.09 -6.53
C PHE A 67 4.69 16.82 -6.50
N ILE A 68 4.63 16.16 -5.35
CA ILE A 68 3.74 15.02 -5.10
C ILE A 68 2.74 15.44 -4.02
N GLY A 69 1.45 15.39 -4.35
CA GLY A 69 0.36 15.58 -3.39
C GLY A 69 -0.05 14.25 -2.78
N VAL A 70 -0.14 14.17 -1.44
CA VAL A 70 -0.58 12.98 -0.72
C VAL A 70 -1.94 13.25 -0.06
N ASN A 71 -2.96 12.48 -0.47
CA ASN A 71 -4.31 12.55 0.08
C ASN A 71 -4.54 11.39 1.06
N HIS A 72 -4.02 11.51 2.29
CA HIS A 72 -4.15 10.50 3.34
C HIS A 72 -5.23 10.87 4.36
N TYR A 73 -6.01 9.88 4.78
CA TYR A 73 -7.12 10.09 5.72
C TYR A 73 -7.18 9.06 6.85
N THR A 74 -6.65 7.85 6.64
CA THR A 74 -6.79 6.76 7.61
C THR A 74 -5.77 5.66 7.37
N SER A 75 -5.77 4.68 8.27
CA SER A 75 -4.98 3.45 8.15
C SER A 75 -5.85 2.25 8.48
N LEU A 76 -5.49 1.10 7.95
CA LEU A 76 -6.17 -0.17 8.23
C LEU A 76 -5.15 -1.28 8.56
N TYR A 77 -5.64 -2.33 9.18
CA TYR A 77 -4.92 -3.60 9.27
C TYR A 77 -5.17 -4.42 8.01
N VAL A 78 -4.16 -5.18 7.59
CA VAL A 78 -4.30 -6.13 6.49
C VAL A 78 -3.73 -7.50 6.83
N LYS A 79 -4.38 -8.54 6.33
CA LYS A 79 -3.84 -9.91 6.34
C LYS A 79 -3.69 -10.45 4.93
N ASP A 80 -2.85 -11.47 4.82
CA ASP A 80 -2.68 -12.20 3.57
C ASP A 80 -3.98 -12.91 3.14
N CYS A 81 -4.25 -12.89 1.83
CA CYS A 81 -5.27 -13.71 1.17
C CYS A 81 -4.73 -14.42 -0.08
N MET A 82 -3.42 -14.46 -0.26
CA MET A 82 -2.77 -15.21 -1.33
C MET A 82 -2.61 -16.70 -0.94
N PHE A 83 -2.27 -16.94 0.32
CA PHE A 83 -2.05 -18.27 0.90
C PHE A 83 -3.00 -18.57 2.06
N SER A 84 -3.94 -17.67 2.35
CA SER A 84 -4.92 -17.80 3.45
C SER A 84 -6.36 -17.65 2.93
N PRO A 85 -7.34 -18.33 3.54
CA PRO A 85 -8.74 -18.16 3.18
C PRO A 85 -9.26 -16.74 3.46
N CYS A 86 -9.94 -16.14 2.47
CA CYS A 86 -10.59 -14.84 2.58
C CYS A 86 -11.86 -14.76 1.72
N GLU A 87 -12.85 -14.02 2.21
CA GLU A 87 -13.89 -13.45 1.37
C GLU A 87 -13.41 -12.07 0.91
N LEU A 88 -13.20 -11.92 -0.41
CA LEU A 88 -12.57 -10.73 -0.98
C LEU A 88 -13.62 -9.84 -1.65
N ASP A 89 -13.57 -8.54 -1.37
CA ASP A 89 -14.20 -7.52 -2.22
C ASP A 89 -13.33 -7.21 -3.46
N LYS A 90 -13.83 -6.37 -4.37
CA LYS A 90 -13.16 -6.07 -5.64
C LYS A 90 -11.80 -5.38 -5.50
N PHE A 91 -11.57 -4.58 -4.45
CA PHE A 91 -10.33 -3.81 -4.27
C PHE A 91 -9.26 -4.66 -3.58
N SER A 92 -9.66 -5.28 -2.48
CA SER A 92 -8.93 -6.34 -1.77
C SER A 92 -8.50 -7.48 -2.69
N GLY A 93 -9.33 -7.78 -3.71
CA GLY A 93 -9.10 -8.86 -4.67
C GLY A 93 -7.87 -8.68 -5.55
N ASN A 94 -7.52 -7.46 -5.98
CA ASN A 94 -6.36 -7.27 -6.87
C ASN A 94 -5.03 -7.39 -6.14
N ALA A 95 -4.96 -6.94 -4.89
CA ALA A 95 -3.78 -7.10 -4.05
C ALA A 95 -3.75 -8.46 -3.32
N LEU A 96 -4.82 -9.26 -3.37
CA LEU A 96 -4.96 -10.52 -2.61
C LEU A 96 -4.69 -10.30 -1.11
N VAL A 97 -5.34 -9.30 -0.53
CA VAL A 97 -5.28 -8.96 0.91
C VAL A 97 -6.67 -8.76 1.46
N PHE A 98 -6.86 -8.89 2.77
CA PHE A 98 -8.10 -8.51 3.46
C PHE A 98 -7.80 -7.35 4.39
N ALA A 99 -8.50 -6.23 4.21
CA ALA A 99 -8.36 -5.05 5.04
C ALA A 99 -9.45 -4.98 6.13
N THR A 100 -9.07 -4.53 7.33
CA THR A 100 -9.99 -4.34 8.45
C THR A 100 -9.53 -3.22 9.36
N SER A 101 -10.46 -2.55 10.01
CA SER A 101 -10.15 -1.56 11.05
C SER A 101 -9.91 -2.18 12.42
N GLN A 102 -10.14 -3.48 12.60
CA GLN A 102 -10.10 -4.14 13.91
C GLN A 102 -9.00 -5.19 14.01
N ARG A 103 -8.33 -5.21 15.17
CA ARG A 103 -7.40 -6.27 15.59
C ARG A 103 -7.80 -6.73 16.98
N ASN A 104 -8.15 -8.00 17.13
CA ASN A 104 -8.60 -8.57 18.41
C ASN A 104 -9.76 -7.78 19.06
N GLY A 105 -10.71 -7.32 18.25
CA GLY A 105 -11.85 -6.51 18.71
C GLY A 105 -11.53 -5.04 19.00
N VAL A 106 -10.29 -4.61 18.84
CA VAL A 106 -9.85 -3.22 19.07
C VAL A 106 -9.68 -2.49 17.74
N LEU A 107 -10.31 -1.32 17.61
CA LEU A 107 -10.17 -0.47 16.43
C LEU A 107 -8.74 0.10 16.31
N ILE A 108 -8.27 0.30 15.09
CA ILE A 108 -6.96 0.88 14.77
C ILE A 108 -6.82 2.34 15.22
N GLY A 109 -7.94 3.05 15.33
CA GLY A 109 -8.02 4.43 15.81
C GLY A 109 -9.45 4.81 16.16
N ALA A 110 -9.64 6.05 16.64
CA ALA A 110 -10.97 6.56 16.96
C ALA A 110 -11.84 6.67 15.69
N SER A 111 -13.11 6.28 15.78
CA SER A 111 -14.05 6.41 14.66
C SER A 111 -14.31 7.88 14.31
N THR A 112 -14.53 8.14 13.04
CA THR A 112 -15.02 9.43 12.54
C THR A 112 -16.52 9.35 12.24
N GLY A 113 -17.10 10.42 11.68
CA GLY A 113 -18.46 10.38 11.13
C GLY A 113 -18.61 9.50 9.89
N MET A 114 -17.51 9.01 9.30
CA MET A 114 -17.52 8.10 8.16
C MET A 114 -17.18 6.67 8.59
N PRO A 115 -17.98 5.65 8.20
CA PRO A 115 -17.83 4.27 8.68
C PRO A 115 -16.46 3.61 8.40
N THR A 116 -15.77 4.04 7.36
CA THR A 116 -14.51 3.45 6.89
C THR A 116 -13.28 4.30 7.21
N MET A 117 -13.43 5.37 8.00
CA MET A 117 -12.32 6.26 8.36
C MET A 117 -12.13 6.37 9.86
N PHE A 118 -10.88 6.18 10.26
CA PHE A 118 -10.40 6.17 11.64
C PHE A 118 -9.28 7.19 11.79
N VAL A 119 -9.23 7.86 12.94
CA VAL A 119 -8.18 8.83 13.29
C VAL A 119 -6.91 8.07 13.65
N VAL A 120 -5.95 8.03 12.71
CA VAL A 120 -4.67 7.31 12.85
C VAL A 120 -3.50 8.20 12.40
N PRO A 121 -3.08 9.21 13.20
CA PRO A 121 -2.13 10.23 12.74
C PRO A 121 -0.76 9.66 12.32
N HIS A 122 -0.28 8.62 13.01
CA HIS A 122 1.00 7.99 12.71
C HIS A 122 1.04 7.28 11.35
N GLY A 123 -0.11 7.01 10.73
CA GLY A 123 -0.17 6.46 9.37
C GLY A 123 0.42 7.42 8.35
N MET A 124 0.08 8.71 8.45
CA MET A 124 0.64 9.76 7.60
C MET A 124 2.15 9.88 7.77
N GLU A 125 2.66 9.83 9.01
CA GLU A 125 4.10 9.88 9.28
C GLU A 125 4.85 8.72 8.59
N LYS A 126 4.22 7.54 8.54
CA LYS A 126 4.79 6.37 7.85
C LYS A 126 4.74 6.50 6.33
N ASP A 127 3.65 7.05 5.78
CA ASP A 127 3.54 7.33 4.34
C ASP A 127 4.66 8.27 3.87
N ILE A 128 4.91 9.36 4.59
CA ILE A 128 5.92 10.37 4.18
C ILE A 128 7.36 9.97 4.53
N SER A 129 7.55 9.05 5.48
CA SER A 129 8.88 8.55 5.85
C SER A 129 9.35 7.38 4.98
N CYS A 130 8.46 6.83 4.14
CA CYS A 130 8.83 5.85 3.13
C CYS A 130 9.70 6.50 2.05
N LYS A 131 11.02 6.38 2.19
CA LYS A 131 12.00 7.01 1.30
C LYS A 131 12.23 6.26 -0.01
N ASP A 132 11.71 5.04 -0.15
CA ASP A 132 11.95 4.18 -1.30
C ASP A 132 10.76 3.23 -1.46
N THR A 133 9.89 3.54 -2.41
CA THR A 133 8.68 2.75 -2.69
C THR A 133 9.00 1.38 -3.29
N THR A 134 10.21 1.19 -3.86
CA THR A 134 10.68 -0.07 -4.47
C THR A 134 11.33 -1.05 -3.48
N THR A 135 11.89 -0.57 -2.37
CA THR A 135 12.88 -1.37 -1.62
C THR A 135 12.26 -2.11 -0.42
N HIS A 136 10.94 -2.11 -0.24
CA HIS A 136 10.29 -2.67 0.97
C HIS A 136 10.82 -2.04 2.28
N LEU A 137 11.51 -0.89 2.19
CA LEU A 137 12.17 -0.22 3.29
C LEU A 137 11.31 0.93 3.83
N CYS A 138 10.06 0.62 4.18
CA CYS A 138 9.40 1.30 5.30
C CYS A 138 10.11 0.84 6.58
N LYS A 139 11.41 1.14 6.76
CA LYS A 139 12.13 0.76 7.97
C LYS A 139 11.45 1.45 9.14
N HIS A 140 10.94 0.65 10.07
CA HIS A 140 10.55 1.11 11.39
C HIS A 140 11.63 2.04 11.92
N ALA A 141 11.28 3.31 12.15
CA ALA A 141 12.06 4.20 12.99
C ALA A 141 12.03 3.63 14.42
N THR A 142 12.87 2.64 14.68
CA THR A 142 13.27 2.29 16.03
C THR A 142 14.24 3.38 16.44
N LYS A 143 13.77 4.24 17.36
CA LYS A 143 14.59 5.24 18.03
C LYS A 143 15.86 4.54 18.59
N GLN A 144 17.02 5.07 18.25
CA GLN A 144 18.16 5.03 19.16
C GLN A 144 17.93 6.06 20.27
#